data_AF-A0A6P1D8V2-F1
#
_entry.id   AF-A0A6P1D8V2-F1
#
_cell.length_a   1.000
_cell.length_b   1.000
_cell.length_c   1.000
_cell.angle_alpha   90.00
_cell.angle_beta   90.00
_cell.angle_gamma   90.00
#
_symmetry.space_group_name_H-M   'P 1'
#
loop_
_entity.id
_entity.type
_entity.pdbx_description
1 polymer ?
#
loop_
_entity_poly.entity_id
_entity_poly.type
_entity_poly.pdbx_seq_one_letter_code
_entity_poly.pdbx_strand_id
1 'polypeptide(L)'
;MTTEQLDRWNAQEAAAEAMIPAIGRLYRDKGVTILLHSRSLVNKSVISILRTHRFARQIEGEELSVHETLPILEVLTELDLGPCKIDLGQLIMAYRADDRGLSIREFTAAVLADVTNDNKAQAQGPRDVVLYGFGRIGRLVTRLLIEKVGSGNGLNLRAVVVRKGGADDLIKRASLLRRDSVHGQFNGTIKVDADNDTIIANGNVIKFIYSNDPSTVDYTEYGIRDAILIDNTGKWRDRDGLSQHLRPGIAKVVLTAPGKGDVPNVVHGVNHRTLDLSQQIFSCASCTTNAIVPPLKAMDDEFGIIRGHVETVHSFTNDQNLLDNYHSADRRGRSAPFNLVLTETGAASAVAKAMPDFKAKITGNSIRVPTPDVSMAILNLQLHRETTKSEVLEYLRQVSLAGPLSRNLDYTAATDAVSSDFIGSRAASIIDANATIVEGDTAILYVWYDNEFGYSCQVVRTVQYISGIEYPTYPQIGAQQSEAALTAR
;
A
#
# COMPACT_ATOMS: atom_id res chain seq x y z
N MET A 1 16.29 41.80 -6.20
CA MET A 1 14.89 42.13 -5.84
C MET A 1 14.17 40.80 -5.73
N THR A 2 13.75 40.40 -4.54
CA THR A 2 12.85 39.25 -4.39
C THR A 2 11.50 39.68 -4.96
N THR A 3 10.87 38.81 -5.75
CA THR A 3 9.52 39.06 -6.24
C THR A 3 8.53 38.68 -5.14
N GLU A 4 7.33 39.26 -5.14
CA GLU A 4 6.25 38.87 -4.22
C GLU A 4 5.99 37.35 -4.24
N GLN A 5 6.16 36.72 -5.42
CA GLN A 5 6.07 35.27 -5.59
C GLN A 5 7.15 34.51 -4.82
N LEU A 6 8.39 35.01 -4.83
CA LEU A 6 9.50 34.41 -4.08
C LEU A 6 9.33 34.61 -2.58
N ASP A 7 8.84 35.77 -2.15
CA ASP A 7 8.54 36.02 -0.73
C ASP A 7 7.42 35.09 -0.22
N ARG A 8 6.37 34.88 -1.02
CA ARG A 8 5.31 33.90 -0.71
C ARG A 8 5.84 32.48 -0.62
N TRP A 9 6.70 32.08 -1.56
CA TRP A 9 7.35 30.78 -1.55
C TRP A 9 8.20 30.58 -0.28
N ASN A 10 9.02 31.57 0.07
CA ASN A 10 9.86 31.52 1.28
C ASN A 10 9.02 31.41 2.55
N ALA A 11 7.87 32.10 2.62
CA ALA A 11 6.93 31.98 3.74
C ALA A 11 6.31 30.58 3.84
N GLN A 12 5.95 29.97 2.71
CA GLN A 12 5.46 28.59 2.66
C GLN A 12 6.54 27.58 3.07
N GLU A 13 7.79 27.77 2.63
CA GLU A 13 8.92 26.94 3.06
C GLU A 13 9.13 27.03 4.57
N ALA A 14 9.16 28.23 5.15
CA ALA A 14 9.32 28.43 6.59
C ALA A 14 8.21 27.73 7.40
N ALA A 15 6.95 27.80 6.94
CA ALA A 15 5.85 27.08 7.58
C ALA A 15 6.03 25.55 7.48
N ALA A 16 6.37 25.04 6.30
CA ALA A 16 6.61 23.61 6.11
C ALA A 16 7.83 23.09 6.90
N GLU A 17 8.87 23.91 7.10
CA GLU A 17 9.99 23.62 8.00
C GLU A 17 9.52 23.48 9.45
N ALA A 18 8.66 24.38 9.94
CA ALA A 18 8.10 24.33 11.28
C ALA A 18 7.21 23.08 11.51
N MET A 19 6.56 22.56 10.45
CA MET A 19 5.75 21.33 10.53
C MET A 19 6.60 20.08 10.81
N ILE A 20 7.84 20.00 10.30
CA ILE A 20 8.66 18.78 10.35
C ILE A 20 8.91 18.31 11.80
N PRO A 21 9.38 19.15 12.74
CA PRO A 21 9.55 18.76 14.14
C PRO A 21 8.24 18.33 14.81
N ALA A 22 7.13 19.01 14.53
CA ALA A 22 5.83 18.68 15.08
C ALA A 22 5.34 17.30 14.62
N ILE A 23 5.37 17.03 13.31
CA ILE A 23 5.04 15.72 12.72
C ILE A 23 5.96 14.63 13.30
N GLY A 24 7.26 14.91 13.39
CA GLY A 24 8.23 13.96 13.92
C GLY A 24 7.99 13.57 15.38
N ARG A 25 7.65 14.53 16.24
CA ARG A 25 7.29 14.28 17.65
C ARG A 25 5.99 13.50 17.78
N LEU A 26 4.94 13.91 17.06
CA LEU A 26 3.66 13.20 17.04
C LEU A 26 3.84 11.73 16.64
N TYR A 27 4.65 11.46 15.61
CA TYR A 27 4.89 10.12 15.12
C TYR A 27 5.72 9.26 16.08
N ARG A 28 6.81 9.78 16.65
CA ARG A 28 7.69 9.00 17.53
C ARG A 28 7.15 8.86 18.95
N ASP A 29 6.59 9.94 19.50
CA ASP A 29 6.28 10.00 20.93
C ASP A 29 4.83 9.57 21.20
N LYS A 30 3.91 9.84 20.26
CA LYS A 30 2.48 9.54 20.40
C LYS A 30 1.97 8.44 19.45
N GLY A 31 2.79 7.97 18.51
CA GLY A 31 2.37 7.02 17.47
C GLY A 31 1.33 7.61 16.50
N VAL A 32 1.24 8.94 16.40
CA VAL A 32 0.28 9.64 15.56
C VAL A 32 0.86 9.86 14.17
N THR A 33 0.22 9.29 13.15
CA THR A 33 0.62 9.50 11.76
C THR A 33 -0.18 10.64 11.15
N ILE A 34 0.52 11.71 10.76
CA ILE A 34 -0.10 12.84 10.07
C ILE A 34 -0.23 12.55 8.57
N LEU A 35 -1.45 12.69 8.06
CA LEU A 35 -1.83 12.50 6.67
C LEU A 35 -2.34 13.82 6.07
N LEU A 36 -2.32 13.89 4.75
CA LEU A 36 -3.02 14.89 3.95
C LEU A 36 -3.69 14.16 2.78
N HIS A 37 -5.02 14.04 2.81
CA HIS A 37 -5.80 13.22 1.89
C HIS A 37 -5.20 11.82 1.68
N SER A 38 -5.10 11.05 2.77
CA SER A 38 -4.51 9.70 2.83
C SER A 38 -3.00 9.61 2.55
N ARG A 39 -2.32 10.71 2.22
CA ARG A 39 -0.87 10.74 1.97
C ARG A 39 -0.11 11.10 3.25
N SER A 40 0.79 10.23 3.69
CA SER A 40 1.59 10.49 4.91
C SER A 40 2.58 11.63 4.73
N LEU A 41 2.62 12.54 5.72
CA LEU A 41 3.59 13.63 5.83
C LEU A 41 4.83 13.24 6.66
N VAL A 42 4.86 12.03 7.23
CA VAL A 42 5.98 11.54 8.04
C VAL A 42 7.25 11.37 7.20
N ASN A 43 8.39 11.83 7.73
CA ASN A 43 9.71 11.75 7.10
C ASN A 43 9.78 12.41 5.71
N LYS A 44 8.95 13.42 5.46
CA LYS A 44 8.95 14.21 4.21
C LYS A 44 9.88 15.42 4.33
N SER A 45 10.50 15.78 3.21
CA SER A 45 11.20 17.07 3.09
C SER A 45 10.20 18.22 2.97
N VAL A 46 10.67 19.45 3.22
CA VAL A 46 9.92 20.70 3.06
C VAL A 46 9.19 20.74 1.70
N ILE A 47 9.93 20.54 0.61
CA ILE A 47 9.39 20.51 -0.75
C ILE A 47 8.33 19.42 -0.93
N SER A 48 8.52 18.25 -0.33
CA SER A 48 7.53 17.19 -0.45
C SER A 48 6.26 17.47 0.36
N ILE A 49 6.35 18.18 1.49
CA ILE A 49 5.19 18.65 2.24
C ILE A 49 4.41 19.66 1.39
N LEU A 50 5.09 20.66 0.82
CA LEU A 50 4.50 21.67 -0.05
C LEU A 50 3.82 21.06 -1.29
N ARG A 51 4.49 20.11 -1.96
CA ARG A 51 3.92 19.40 -3.11
C ARG A 51 2.66 18.61 -2.73
N THR A 52 2.64 18.02 -1.53
CA THR A 52 1.45 17.27 -1.05
C THR A 52 0.29 18.23 -0.78
N HIS A 53 0.54 19.42 -0.23
CA HIS A 53 -0.46 20.47 -0.05
C HIS A 53 -1.01 20.98 -1.38
N ARG A 54 -0.13 21.25 -2.35
CA ARG A 54 -0.56 21.66 -3.70
C ARG A 54 -1.42 20.60 -4.40
N PHE A 55 -1.15 19.32 -4.14
CA PHE A 55 -1.94 18.22 -4.68
C PHE A 55 -3.40 18.26 -4.20
N ALA A 56 -3.68 18.80 -3.01
CA ALA A 56 -5.05 18.97 -2.50
C ALA A 56 -5.95 19.78 -3.44
N ARG A 57 -5.37 20.65 -4.29
CA ARG A 57 -6.13 21.36 -5.33
C ARG A 57 -6.84 20.44 -6.33
N GLN A 58 -6.28 19.27 -6.62
CA GLN A 58 -6.93 18.30 -7.51
C GLN A 58 -8.13 17.60 -6.84
N ILE A 59 -8.23 17.72 -5.52
CA ILE A 59 -9.25 17.09 -4.67
C ILE A 59 -10.39 18.09 -4.44
N GLU A 60 -10.04 19.28 -3.96
CA GLU A 60 -10.98 20.29 -3.46
C GLU A 60 -11.26 21.43 -4.46
N GLY A 61 -10.53 21.50 -5.58
CA GLY A 61 -10.58 22.63 -6.51
C GLY A 61 -9.79 23.86 -6.05
N GLU A 62 -9.47 23.95 -4.76
CA GLU A 62 -8.68 25.01 -4.12
C GLU A 62 -7.38 24.48 -3.50
N GLU A 63 -6.34 25.32 -3.46
CA GLU A 63 -5.06 24.95 -2.87
C GLU A 63 -5.13 25.03 -1.34
N LEU A 64 -4.91 23.91 -0.67
CA LEU A 64 -4.81 23.88 0.79
C LEU A 64 -3.44 24.42 1.23
N SER A 65 -3.43 25.53 1.96
CA SER A 65 -2.18 26.18 2.34
C SER A 65 -1.56 25.54 3.59
N VAL A 66 -0.22 25.46 3.62
CA VAL A 66 0.52 25.06 4.84
C VAL A 66 0.26 26.00 6.02
N HIS A 67 -0.12 27.25 5.75
CA HIS A 67 -0.48 28.21 6.80
C HIS A 67 -1.83 27.89 7.45
N GLU A 68 -2.67 27.08 6.81
CA GLU A 68 -3.94 26.62 7.37
C GLU A 68 -3.78 25.31 8.14
N THR A 69 -2.89 24.43 7.69
CA THR A 69 -2.62 23.13 8.35
C THR A 69 -1.68 23.24 9.56
N LEU A 70 -0.74 24.19 9.57
CA LEU A 70 0.21 24.36 10.66
C LEU A 70 -0.47 24.65 12.02
N PRO A 71 -1.44 25.59 12.14
CA PRO A 71 -2.08 25.86 13.43
C PRO A 71 -2.81 24.65 14.03
N ILE A 72 -3.46 23.83 13.20
CA ILE A 72 -4.07 22.58 13.64
C ILE A 72 -3.00 21.62 14.12
N LEU A 73 -1.91 21.46 13.35
CA LEU A 73 -0.79 20.59 13.72
C LEU A 73 -0.17 21.01 15.07
N GLU A 74 -0.04 22.30 15.35
CA GLU A 74 0.42 22.82 16.64
C GLU A 74 -0.50 22.38 17.78
N VAL A 75 -1.82 22.53 17.62
CA VAL A 75 -2.81 22.03 18.60
C VAL A 75 -2.64 20.53 18.84
N LEU A 76 -2.45 19.72 17.78
CA LEU A 76 -2.23 18.27 17.93
C LEU A 76 -1.01 17.95 18.81
N THR A 77 0.06 18.75 18.74
CA THR A 77 1.24 18.54 19.58
C THR A 77 0.96 18.72 21.07
N GLU A 78 -0.05 19.50 21.42
CA GLU A 78 -0.43 19.78 22.80
C GLU A 78 -1.46 18.79 23.36
N LEU A 79 -2.30 18.19 22.51
CA LEU A 79 -3.30 17.21 22.93
C LEU A 79 -2.66 15.89 23.38
N ASP A 80 -3.19 15.27 24.43
CA ASP A 80 -2.74 13.97 24.91
C ASP A 80 -3.31 12.81 24.06
N LEU A 81 -2.82 12.71 22.81
CA LEU A 81 -3.28 11.79 21.79
C LEU A 81 -2.73 10.37 21.97
N GLY A 82 -3.59 9.39 21.74
CA GLY A 82 -3.20 7.99 21.55
C GLY A 82 -2.78 7.70 20.10
N PRO A 83 -2.26 6.48 19.82
CA PRO A 83 -1.87 6.08 18.47
C PRO A 83 -3.04 6.13 17.49
N CYS A 84 -2.95 7.01 16.49
CA CYS A 84 -3.97 7.18 15.47
C CYS A 84 -3.38 7.72 14.16
N LYS A 85 -4.23 7.90 13.15
CA LYS A 85 -3.91 8.67 11.95
C LYS A 85 -4.79 9.91 11.95
N ILE A 86 -4.22 11.06 11.61
CA ILE A 86 -4.98 12.31 11.51
C ILE A 86 -4.75 12.89 10.13
N ASP A 87 -5.83 13.03 9.36
CA ASP A 87 -5.81 13.65 8.04
C ASP A 87 -6.11 15.15 8.16
N LEU A 88 -5.07 15.97 7.98
CA LEU A 88 -5.18 17.42 8.14
C LEU A 88 -6.09 18.06 7.08
N GLY A 89 -6.14 17.50 5.87
CA GLY A 89 -6.98 18.03 4.80
C GLY A 89 -8.45 17.86 5.17
N GLN A 90 -8.82 16.62 5.51
CA GLN A 90 -10.16 16.31 5.99
C GLN A 90 -10.56 17.08 7.25
N LEU A 91 -9.62 17.28 8.18
CA LEU A 91 -9.88 18.01 9.42
C LEU A 91 -10.14 19.50 9.17
N ILE A 92 -9.41 20.13 8.25
CA ILE A 92 -9.67 21.52 7.82
C ILE A 92 -11.01 21.63 7.12
N MET A 93 -11.34 20.69 6.22
CA MET A 93 -12.64 20.68 5.57
C MET A 93 -13.78 20.61 6.59
N ALA A 94 -13.66 19.71 7.55
CA ALA A 94 -14.64 19.57 8.62
C ALA A 94 -14.72 20.84 9.48
N TYR A 95 -13.60 21.51 9.74
CA TYR A 95 -13.57 22.78 10.46
C TYR A 95 -14.22 23.92 9.68
N ARG A 96 -13.95 24.05 8.37
CA ARG A 96 -14.56 25.06 7.49
C ARG A 96 -16.08 24.88 7.38
N ALA A 97 -16.56 23.64 7.44
CA ALA A 97 -17.97 23.30 7.40
C ALA A 97 -18.67 23.40 8.77
N ASP A 98 -17.92 23.64 9.85
CA ASP A 98 -18.45 23.72 11.20
C ASP A 98 -19.09 25.09 11.47
N ASP A 99 -20.36 25.10 11.88
CA ASP A 99 -21.15 26.32 12.12
C ASP A 99 -21.23 26.71 13.60
N ARG A 100 -20.57 25.96 14.50
CA ARG A 100 -20.66 26.15 15.95
C ARG A 100 -19.81 27.31 16.46
N GLY A 101 -18.98 27.92 15.60
CA GLY A 101 -18.13 29.06 15.94
C GLY A 101 -16.97 28.71 16.89
N LEU A 102 -16.58 27.42 16.95
CA LEU A 102 -15.48 26.94 17.79
C LEU A 102 -14.14 27.48 17.27
N SER A 103 -13.20 27.73 18.19
CA SER A 103 -11.80 27.93 17.81
C SER A 103 -11.21 26.64 17.23
N ILE A 104 -10.12 26.75 16.45
CA ILE A 104 -9.36 25.59 15.92
C ILE A 104 -9.04 24.58 17.04
N ARG A 105 -8.67 25.07 18.22
CA ARG A 105 -8.35 24.24 19.39
C ARG A 105 -9.57 23.46 19.88
N GLU A 106 -10.68 24.15 20.13
CA GLU A 106 -11.91 23.54 20.65
C GLU A 106 -12.47 22.52 19.65
N PHE A 107 -12.51 22.88 18.37
CA PHE A 107 -12.95 21.97 17.31
C PHE A 107 -12.07 20.73 17.23
N THR A 108 -10.74 20.90 17.16
CA THR A 108 -9.79 19.79 17.02
C THR A 108 -9.86 18.86 18.23
N ALA A 109 -9.97 19.41 19.45
CA ALA A 109 -10.15 18.62 20.66
C ALA A 109 -11.47 17.84 20.65
N ALA A 110 -12.57 18.45 20.19
CA ALA A 110 -13.86 17.78 20.08
C ALA A 110 -13.85 16.63 19.08
N VAL A 111 -13.25 16.81 17.90
CA VAL A 111 -13.15 15.77 16.86
C VAL A 111 -12.26 14.59 17.30
N LEU A 112 -11.29 14.84 18.19
CA LEU A 112 -10.33 13.85 18.66
C LEU A 112 -10.63 13.36 20.09
N ALA A 113 -11.83 13.65 20.62
CA ALA A 113 -12.22 13.29 21.98
C ALA A 113 -12.07 11.77 22.24
N ASP A 114 -12.40 10.95 21.24
CA ASP A 114 -12.34 9.48 21.33
C ASP A 114 -10.92 8.90 21.34
N VAL A 115 -9.90 9.72 21.13
CA VAL A 115 -8.49 9.29 21.09
C VAL A 115 -7.58 10.16 21.94
N THR A 116 -8.16 10.92 22.86
CA THR A 116 -7.42 11.79 23.80
C THR A 116 -7.67 11.38 25.25
N ASN A 117 -6.69 11.68 26.11
CA ASN A 117 -6.78 11.45 27.56
C ASN A 117 -7.16 9.99 27.90
N ASP A 118 -8.14 9.80 28.79
CA ASP A 118 -8.57 8.47 29.25
C ASP A 118 -9.26 7.62 28.15
N ASN A 119 -9.59 8.22 27.00
CA ASN A 119 -10.21 7.51 25.87
C ASN A 119 -9.18 6.85 24.94
N LYS A 120 -7.88 6.98 25.23
CA LYS A 120 -6.81 6.37 24.42
C LYS A 120 -6.96 4.85 24.38
N ALA A 121 -7.02 4.29 23.16
CA ALA A 121 -6.97 2.84 22.97
C ALA A 121 -5.69 2.26 23.56
N GLN A 122 -5.81 1.12 24.26
CA GLN A 122 -4.65 0.41 24.78
C GLN A 122 -3.79 -0.10 23.62
N ALA A 123 -2.51 0.27 23.61
CA ALA A 123 -1.59 -0.21 22.59
C ALA A 123 -1.46 -1.73 22.69
N GLN A 124 -1.77 -2.44 21.59
CA GLN A 124 -1.62 -3.90 21.51
C GLN A 124 -0.14 -4.38 21.52
N GLY A 125 0.80 -3.43 21.56
CA GLY A 125 2.24 -3.69 21.44
C GLY A 125 2.66 -3.94 19.99
N PRO A 126 3.98 -4.01 19.73
CA PRO A 126 4.49 -4.35 18.41
C PRO A 126 4.13 -5.78 18.02
N ARG A 127 3.93 -6.00 16.72
CA ARG A 127 3.89 -7.34 16.14
C ARG A 127 5.19 -7.64 15.44
N ASP A 128 5.89 -8.68 15.86
CA ASP A 128 7.08 -9.14 15.18
C ASP A 128 6.74 -9.72 13.79
N VAL A 129 7.59 -9.41 12.81
CA VAL A 129 7.49 -9.87 11.42
C VAL A 129 8.78 -10.57 11.03
N VAL A 130 8.62 -11.70 10.34
CA VAL A 130 9.70 -12.47 9.73
C VAL A 130 9.49 -12.51 8.22
N LEU A 131 10.50 -12.17 7.42
CA LEU A 131 10.44 -12.37 5.97
C LEU A 131 11.11 -13.68 5.61
N TYR A 132 10.42 -14.59 4.93
CA TYR A 132 11.02 -15.75 4.32
C TYR A 132 11.34 -15.44 2.86
N GLY A 133 12.63 -15.31 2.54
CA GLY A 133 13.11 -14.85 1.25
C GLY A 133 13.38 -13.34 1.19
N PHE A 134 14.53 -12.98 0.60
CA PHE A 134 15.01 -11.59 0.46
C PHE A 134 15.20 -11.19 -1.01
N GLY A 135 14.24 -11.63 -1.84
CA GLY A 135 14.16 -11.33 -3.26
C GLY A 135 13.67 -9.90 -3.53
N ARG A 136 13.06 -9.69 -4.70
CA ARG A 136 12.54 -8.37 -5.12
C ARG A 136 11.50 -7.82 -4.15
N ILE A 137 10.40 -8.56 -3.94
CA ILE A 137 9.32 -8.17 -3.02
C ILE A 137 9.83 -8.13 -1.58
N GLY A 138 10.59 -9.13 -1.13
CA GLY A 138 11.14 -9.17 0.22
C GLY A 138 11.94 -7.90 0.59
N ARG A 139 12.80 -7.41 -0.34
CA ARG A 139 13.54 -6.15 -0.11
C ARG A 139 12.63 -4.93 -0.04
N LEU A 140 11.61 -4.83 -0.90
CA LEU A 140 10.68 -3.70 -0.87
C LEU A 140 9.79 -3.71 0.37
N VAL A 141 9.32 -4.88 0.80
CA VAL A 141 8.62 -5.06 2.08
C VAL A 141 9.56 -4.67 3.24
N THR A 142 10.84 -5.04 3.22
CA THR A 142 11.82 -4.54 4.20
C THR A 142 11.91 -3.02 4.21
N ARG A 143 12.00 -2.36 3.04
CA ARG A 143 12.02 -0.89 2.94
C ARG A 143 10.78 -0.28 3.59
N LEU A 144 9.59 -0.81 3.28
CA LEU A 144 8.31 -0.33 3.80
C LEU A 144 8.14 -0.56 5.30
N LEU A 145 8.57 -1.71 5.81
CA LEU A 145 8.52 -2.02 7.24
C LEU A 145 9.43 -1.06 8.02
N ILE A 146 10.68 -0.86 7.57
CA ILE A 146 11.63 0.07 8.21
C ILE A 146 11.12 1.52 8.18
N GLU A 147 10.48 1.94 7.09
CA GLU A 147 9.87 3.27 6.99
C GLU A 147 8.78 3.50 8.05
N LYS A 148 8.08 2.44 8.46
CA LYS A 148 6.86 2.48 9.27
C LYS A 148 7.06 2.18 10.76
N VAL A 149 8.30 2.03 11.23
CA VAL A 149 8.57 1.62 12.62
C VAL A 149 8.11 2.68 13.62
N GLY A 150 8.37 3.96 13.34
CA GLY A 150 7.87 5.08 14.14
C GLY A 150 8.17 4.97 15.63
N SER A 151 7.14 5.00 16.46
CA SER A 151 7.19 4.84 17.92
C SER A 151 7.56 3.42 18.39
N GLY A 152 7.69 2.45 17.47
CA GLY A 152 7.98 1.06 17.80
C GLY A 152 6.75 0.21 18.10
N ASN A 153 5.53 0.76 17.98
CA ASN A 153 4.26 0.06 18.28
C ASN A 153 3.61 -0.59 17.04
N GLY A 154 4.34 -0.70 15.93
CA GLY A 154 3.84 -1.20 14.64
C GLY A 154 4.26 -2.64 14.33
N LEU A 155 4.38 -2.92 13.02
CA LEU A 155 5.02 -4.13 12.53
C LEU A 155 6.54 -3.99 12.67
N ASN A 156 7.17 -4.88 13.41
CA ASN A 156 8.60 -4.87 13.67
C ASN A 156 9.32 -5.98 12.90
N LEU A 157 10.15 -5.63 11.92
CA LEU A 157 10.91 -6.62 11.17
C LEU A 157 12.07 -7.16 12.02
N ARG A 158 11.93 -8.38 12.53
CA ARG A 158 12.92 -9.02 13.41
C ARG A 158 13.90 -9.90 12.69
N ALA A 159 13.44 -10.60 11.65
CA ALA A 159 14.29 -11.55 10.95
C ALA A 159 13.96 -11.68 9.47
N VAL A 160 14.98 -12.11 8.72
CA VAL A 160 14.90 -12.48 7.31
C VAL A 160 15.53 -13.86 7.16
N VAL A 161 14.79 -14.82 6.64
CA VAL A 161 15.27 -16.19 6.40
C VAL A 161 15.69 -16.36 4.94
N VAL A 162 16.92 -16.84 4.72
CA VAL A 162 17.52 -16.97 3.38
C VAL A 162 18.40 -18.21 3.28
N ARG A 163 18.70 -18.63 2.05
CA ARG A 163 19.77 -19.59 1.79
C ARG A 163 21.11 -18.87 1.74
N LYS A 164 22.15 -19.44 2.34
CA LYS A 164 23.50 -18.86 2.34
C LYS A 164 24.10 -18.96 0.94
N GLY A 165 24.42 -17.81 0.32
CA GLY A 165 24.96 -17.72 -1.03
C GLY A 165 26.50 -17.64 -1.11
N GLY A 166 27.20 -17.60 0.02
CA GLY A 166 28.67 -17.54 0.08
C GLY A 166 29.18 -16.91 1.38
N ALA A 167 30.49 -16.61 1.43
CA ALA A 167 31.13 -15.97 2.59
C ALA A 167 30.60 -14.54 2.84
N ASP A 168 30.53 -13.71 1.78
CA ASP A 168 30.09 -12.30 1.88
C ASP A 168 28.58 -12.10 1.68
N ASP A 169 27.77 -13.13 1.95
CA ASP A 169 26.33 -13.13 1.62
C ASP A 169 25.59 -11.95 2.27
N LEU A 170 25.81 -11.70 3.56
CA LEU A 170 25.17 -10.61 4.30
C LEU A 170 25.54 -9.22 3.75
N ILE A 171 26.82 -9.02 3.42
CA ILE A 171 27.32 -7.77 2.82
C ILE A 171 26.65 -7.53 1.46
N LYS A 172 26.54 -8.57 0.63
CA LYS A 172 25.86 -8.49 -0.68
C LYS A 172 24.37 -8.16 -0.51
N ARG A 173 23.67 -8.77 0.45
CA ARG A 173 22.27 -8.44 0.75
C ARG A 173 22.09 -7.01 1.20
N ALA A 174 22.96 -6.51 2.07
CA ALA A 174 22.96 -5.11 2.49
C ALA A 174 23.19 -4.16 1.30
N SER A 175 24.08 -4.51 0.37
CA SER A 175 24.31 -3.75 -0.86
C SER A 175 23.06 -3.70 -1.77
N LEU A 176 22.39 -4.85 -1.95
CA LEU A 176 21.15 -4.95 -2.73
C LEU A 176 19.96 -4.23 -2.09
N LEU A 177 19.93 -4.10 -0.76
CA LEU A 177 18.96 -3.24 -0.09
C LEU A 177 19.29 -1.76 -0.31
N ARG A 178 20.58 -1.40 -0.21
CA ARG A 178 21.08 -0.02 -0.35
C ARG A 178 20.85 0.56 -1.74
N ARG A 179 21.00 -0.25 -2.80
CA ARG A 179 20.93 0.19 -4.20
C ARG A 179 19.96 -0.69 -4.97
N ASP A 180 18.89 -0.07 -5.47
CA ASP A 180 17.93 -0.72 -6.36
C ASP A 180 17.88 0.04 -7.70
N SER A 181 17.91 -0.68 -8.82
CA SER A 181 17.95 -0.08 -10.16
C SER A 181 16.64 0.58 -10.58
N VAL A 182 15.52 0.19 -9.97
CA VAL A 182 14.18 0.75 -10.27
C VAL A 182 13.78 1.73 -9.17
N HIS A 183 13.85 1.29 -7.92
CA HIS A 183 13.37 2.06 -6.77
C HIS A 183 14.45 2.93 -6.12
N GLY A 184 15.58 3.11 -6.80
CA GLY A 184 16.69 3.94 -6.35
C GLY A 184 17.34 3.50 -5.03
N GLN A 185 17.98 4.46 -4.38
CA GLN A 185 18.71 4.22 -3.14
C GLN A 185 17.77 4.03 -1.94
N PHE A 186 18.20 3.23 -0.97
CA PHE A 186 17.52 3.14 0.32
C PHE A 186 17.57 4.49 1.05
N ASN A 187 16.42 5.00 1.47
CA ASN A 187 16.33 6.26 2.21
C ASN A 187 16.68 6.03 3.70
N GLY A 188 17.96 5.93 4.00
CA GLY A 188 18.41 5.70 5.36
C GLY A 188 19.83 5.16 5.52
N THR A 189 20.13 4.72 6.73
CA THR A 189 21.42 4.12 7.09
C THR A 189 21.31 2.60 7.12
N ILE A 190 22.37 1.92 6.71
CA ILE A 190 22.50 0.46 6.75
C ILE A 190 23.88 0.12 7.29
N LYS A 191 23.94 -0.56 8.43
CA LYS A 191 25.14 -1.15 9.02
C LYS A 191 25.04 -2.68 8.96
N VAL A 192 26.17 -3.34 8.74
CA VAL A 192 26.28 -4.80 8.74
C VAL A 192 27.08 -5.21 9.95
N ASP A 193 26.54 -6.14 10.73
CA ASP A 193 27.22 -6.81 11.82
C ASP A 193 27.28 -8.30 11.46
N ALA A 194 28.42 -8.69 10.91
CA ALA A 194 28.65 -10.03 10.39
C ALA A 194 28.80 -11.08 11.50
N ASP A 195 29.33 -10.69 12.66
CA ASP A 195 29.55 -11.60 13.79
C ASP A 195 28.22 -12.10 14.36
N ASN A 196 27.19 -11.26 14.31
CA ASN A 196 25.85 -11.59 14.77
C ASN A 196 24.87 -11.93 13.65
N ASP A 197 25.30 -11.99 12.39
CA ASP A 197 24.43 -12.13 11.21
C ASP A 197 23.26 -11.13 11.21
N THR A 198 23.53 -9.85 11.48
CA THR A 198 22.48 -8.81 11.51
C THR A 198 22.73 -7.67 10.51
N ILE A 199 21.64 -7.13 9.99
CA ILE A 199 21.63 -5.84 9.31
C ILE A 199 20.87 -4.85 10.19
N ILE A 200 21.48 -3.70 10.47
CA ILE A 200 20.87 -2.61 11.23
C ILE A 200 20.48 -1.51 10.24
N ALA A 201 19.18 -1.31 10.03
CA ALA A 201 18.66 -0.34 9.08
C ALA A 201 17.76 0.70 9.76
N ASN A 202 18.17 1.98 9.74
CA ASN A 202 17.52 3.06 10.50
C ASN A 202 17.28 2.71 11.98
N GLY A 203 18.24 2.04 12.62
CA GLY A 203 18.14 1.58 14.01
C GLY A 203 17.44 0.23 14.20
N ASN A 204 16.76 -0.31 13.18
CA ASN A 204 16.10 -1.62 13.25
C ASN A 204 17.11 -2.75 13.08
N VAL A 205 17.24 -3.60 14.10
CA VAL A 205 18.12 -4.77 14.09
C VAL A 205 17.39 -5.95 13.47
N ILE A 206 17.88 -6.41 12.33
CA ILE A 206 17.26 -7.49 11.54
C ILE A 206 18.21 -8.69 11.52
N LYS A 207 17.79 -9.81 12.13
CA LYS A 207 18.54 -11.07 12.12
C LYS A 207 18.41 -11.78 10.77
N PHE A 208 19.52 -12.12 10.15
CA PHE A 208 19.53 -13.01 8.98
C PHE A 208 19.71 -14.45 9.46
N ILE A 209 18.68 -15.27 9.20
CA ILE A 209 18.67 -16.68 9.58
C ILE A 209 18.92 -17.49 8.31
N TYR A 210 19.94 -18.34 8.34
CA TYR A 210 20.27 -19.18 7.20
C TYR A 210 19.59 -20.53 7.30
N SER A 211 18.63 -20.79 6.40
CA SER A 211 18.00 -22.11 6.28
C SER A 211 17.62 -22.42 4.83
N ASN A 212 17.68 -23.71 4.48
CA ASN A 212 17.23 -24.24 3.20
C ASN A 212 15.83 -24.84 3.25
N ASP A 213 15.34 -25.10 4.46
CA ASP A 213 14.10 -25.81 4.77
C ASP A 213 13.32 -25.01 5.84
N PRO A 214 12.06 -24.62 5.58
CA PRO A 214 11.28 -23.85 6.55
C PRO A 214 10.96 -24.65 7.82
N SER A 215 10.98 -25.98 7.77
CA SER A 215 10.62 -26.84 8.90
C SER A 215 11.68 -26.91 10.00
N THR A 216 12.91 -26.44 9.73
CA THR A 216 14.06 -26.60 10.63
C THR A 216 14.35 -25.39 11.51
N VAL A 217 13.61 -24.29 11.34
CA VAL A 217 13.87 -23.04 12.08
C VAL A 217 13.00 -22.97 13.32
N ASP A 218 13.62 -22.78 14.49
CA ASP A 218 12.93 -22.36 15.71
C ASP A 218 13.17 -20.86 15.93
N TYR A 219 12.12 -20.05 15.85
CA TYR A 219 12.26 -18.60 15.96
C TYR A 219 12.39 -18.12 17.41
N THR A 220 12.02 -18.96 18.38
CA THR A 220 12.10 -18.63 19.81
C THR A 220 13.54 -18.53 20.30
N GLU A 221 14.47 -19.22 19.64
CA GLU A 221 15.93 -19.11 19.87
C GLU A 221 16.44 -17.68 19.62
N TYR A 222 15.77 -16.93 18.74
CA TYR A 222 16.08 -15.53 18.43
C TYR A 222 15.22 -14.53 19.21
N GLY A 223 14.48 -15.01 20.21
CA GLY A 223 13.57 -14.19 21.02
C GLY A 223 12.32 -13.72 20.28
N ILE A 224 12.01 -14.31 19.12
CA ILE A 224 10.82 -13.99 18.33
C ILE A 224 9.68 -14.89 18.80
N ARG A 225 8.58 -14.27 19.21
CA ARG A 225 7.38 -14.95 19.69
C ARG A 225 6.17 -14.34 19.03
N ASP A 226 5.21 -15.18 18.64
CA ASP A 226 3.93 -14.74 18.08
C ASP A 226 4.08 -13.85 16.81
N ALA A 227 5.05 -14.14 15.96
CA ALA A 227 5.33 -13.34 14.77
C ALA A 227 4.42 -13.70 13.58
N ILE A 228 4.33 -12.78 12.63
CA ILE A 228 3.78 -13.05 11.30
C ILE A 228 4.93 -13.30 10.34
N LEU A 229 4.92 -14.47 9.70
CA LEU A 229 5.86 -14.80 8.63
C LEU A 229 5.28 -14.38 7.28
N ILE A 230 6.05 -13.66 6.47
CA ILE A 230 5.71 -13.31 5.09
C ILE A 230 6.58 -14.15 4.16
N ASP A 231 5.98 -15.09 3.42
CA ASP A 231 6.67 -15.88 2.41
C ASP A 231 6.75 -15.10 1.09
N ASN A 232 7.96 -14.62 0.79
CA ASN A 232 8.31 -13.89 -0.42
C ASN A 232 8.95 -14.78 -1.50
N THR A 233 9.07 -16.09 -1.25
CA THR A 233 9.68 -17.04 -2.20
C THR A 233 8.68 -17.53 -3.23
N GLY A 234 7.39 -17.65 -2.86
CA GLY A 234 6.34 -18.17 -3.72
C GLY A 234 6.48 -19.65 -4.06
N LYS A 235 7.41 -20.36 -3.41
CA LYS A 235 7.69 -21.78 -3.69
C LYS A 235 6.52 -22.66 -3.24
N TRP A 236 5.95 -22.38 -2.08
CA TRP A 236 4.75 -23.04 -1.58
C TRP A 236 3.54 -22.16 -1.81
N ARG A 237 2.43 -22.77 -2.24
CA ARG A 237 1.23 -22.03 -2.63
C ARG A 237 -0.05 -22.64 -2.11
N ASP A 238 -0.01 -23.84 -1.56
CA ASP A 238 -1.13 -24.52 -0.90
C ASP A 238 -0.96 -24.50 0.62
N ARG A 239 -2.03 -24.88 1.33
CA ARG A 239 -2.06 -24.88 2.79
C ARG A 239 -1.00 -25.79 3.38
N ASP A 240 -0.82 -26.99 2.85
CA ASP A 240 0.14 -27.97 3.36
C ASP A 240 1.58 -27.47 3.26
N GLY A 241 1.95 -26.90 2.10
CA GLY A 241 3.25 -26.29 1.90
C GLY A 241 3.50 -25.11 2.84
N LEU A 242 2.53 -24.20 2.94
CA LEU A 242 2.65 -23.00 3.77
C LEU A 242 2.65 -23.32 5.28
N SER A 243 1.98 -24.40 5.69
CA SER A 243 1.94 -24.84 7.09
C SER A 243 3.31 -25.24 7.61
N GLN A 244 4.28 -25.55 6.74
CA GLN A 244 5.67 -25.82 7.14
C GLN A 244 6.33 -24.61 7.80
N HIS A 245 5.83 -23.39 7.54
CA HIS A 245 6.31 -22.16 8.18
C HIS A 245 5.73 -21.92 9.58
N LEU A 246 4.69 -22.66 9.99
CA LEU A 246 4.11 -22.57 11.33
C LEU A 246 5.01 -23.29 12.34
N ARG A 247 6.16 -22.67 12.62
CA ARG A 247 7.19 -23.15 13.54
C ARG A 247 7.11 -22.39 14.87
N PRO A 248 7.77 -22.89 15.94
CA PRO A 248 7.79 -22.17 17.22
C PRO A 248 8.20 -20.71 17.03
N GLY A 249 7.36 -19.80 17.53
CA GLY A 249 7.52 -18.35 17.37
C GLY A 249 6.74 -17.72 16.20
N ILE A 250 6.20 -18.49 15.25
CA ILE A 250 5.32 -18.00 14.17
C ILE A 250 3.87 -18.35 14.47
N ALA A 251 3.00 -17.34 14.46
CA ALA A 251 1.57 -17.52 14.69
C ALA A 251 0.75 -17.52 13.39
N LYS A 252 1.17 -16.73 12.39
CA LYS A 252 0.49 -16.61 11.11
C LYS A 252 1.48 -16.54 9.94
N VAL A 253 1.05 -17.00 8.77
CA VAL A 253 1.82 -17.03 7.53
C VAL A 253 1.05 -16.28 6.44
N VAL A 254 1.74 -15.38 5.72
CA VAL A 254 1.18 -14.59 4.63
C VAL A 254 2.02 -14.79 3.38
N LEU A 255 1.41 -15.30 2.31
CA LEU A 255 2.06 -15.53 1.02
C LEU A 255 1.98 -14.30 0.11
N THR A 256 3.08 -13.88 -0.51
CA THR A 256 3.11 -12.78 -1.51
C THR A 256 2.91 -13.26 -2.95
N ALA A 257 1.99 -14.21 -3.15
CA ALA A 257 1.61 -14.78 -4.44
C ALA A 257 0.21 -15.41 -4.31
N PRO A 258 -0.52 -15.66 -5.42
CA PRO A 258 -1.86 -16.27 -5.33
C PRO A 258 -1.83 -17.66 -4.71
N GLY A 259 -2.64 -17.86 -3.67
CA GLY A 259 -2.86 -19.14 -3.01
C GLY A 259 -3.64 -20.13 -3.89
N LYS A 260 -3.24 -21.39 -3.82
CA LYS A 260 -3.91 -22.55 -4.41
C LYS A 260 -4.88 -23.18 -3.42
N GLY A 261 -5.84 -23.94 -3.92
CA GLY A 261 -6.86 -24.58 -3.10
C GLY A 261 -7.65 -23.56 -2.28
N ASP A 262 -7.73 -23.84 -0.99
CA ASP A 262 -8.53 -23.14 0.02
C ASP A 262 -7.80 -21.97 0.71
N VAL A 263 -6.56 -21.66 0.32
CA VAL A 263 -5.84 -20.49 0.86
C VAL A 263 -6.54 -19.20 0.40
N PRO A 264 -6.99 -18.33 1.33
CA PRO A 264 -7.73 -17.12 0.99
C PRO A 264 -6.82 -16.09 0.32
N ASN A 265 -7.27 -15.57 -0.84
CA ASN A 265 -6.63 -14.46 -1.54
C ASN A 265 -7.23 -13.14 -1.07
N VAL A 266 -6.42 -12.34 -0.40
CA VAL A 266 -6.81 -11.07 0.20
C VAL A 266 -6.43 -9.93 -0.73
N VAL A 267 -7.41 -9.11 -1.08
CA VAL A 267 -7.23 -7.77 -1.63
C VAL A 267 -7.67 -6.78 -0.55
N HIS A 268 -6.70 -6.16 0.11
CA HIS A 268 -6.98 -5.16 1.15
C HIS A 268 -7.80 -4.01 0.56
N GLY A 269 -8.75 -3.48 1.32
CA GLY A 269 -9.74 -2.51 0.83
C GLY A 269 -10.99 -3.15 0.23
N VAL A 270 -10.91 -4.40 -0.24
CA VAL A 270 -12.03 -5.10 -0.91
C VAL A 270 -12.63 -6.19 -0.02
N ASN A 271 -11.91 -7.29 0.21
CA ASN A 271 -12.44 -8.45 0.96
C ASN A 271 -11.76 -8.71 2.31
N HIS A 272 -10.76 -7.91 2.69
CA HIS A 272 -10.06 -8.05 3.97
C HIS A 272 -11.01 -8.07 5.19
N ARG A 273 -12.10 -7.31 5.19
CA ARG A 273 -13.04 -7.25 6.33
C ARG A 273 -13.90 -8.49 6.52
N THR A 274 -13.96 -9.38 5.52
CA THR A 274 -14.69 -10.65 5.59
C THR A 274 -13.78 -11.83 5.92
N LEU A 275 -12.52 -11.56 6.28
CA LEU A 275 -11.57 -12.62 6.62
C LEU A 275 -11.88 -13.24 7.97
N ASP A 276 -11.83 -14.57 8.00
CA ASP A 276 -11.75 -15.31 9.24
C ASP A 276 -10.32 -15.22 9.79
N LEU A 277 -10.13 -14.30 10.75
CA LEU A 277 -8.84 -14.05 11.39
C LEU A 277 -8.41 -15.17 12.35
N SER A 278 -9.25 -16.19 12.61
CA SER A 278 -8.84 -17.39 13.35
C SER A 278 -7.92 -18.29 12.53
N GLN A 279 -7.96 -18.16 11.20
CA GLN A 279 -7.04 -18.88 10.32
C GLN A 279 -5.61 -18.38 10.48
N GLN A 280 -4.65 -19.26 10.19
CA GLN A 280 -3.23 -18.96 10.33
C GLN A 280 -2.55 -18.65 9.00
N ILE A 281 -3.17 -18.96 7.85
CA ILE A 281 -2.50 -18.89 6.54
C ILE A 281 -3.34 -18.09 5.57
N PHE A 282 -2.73 -17.06 4.97
CA PHE A 282 -3.36 -16.14 4.04
C PHE A 282 -2.46 -15.89 2.82
N SER A 283 -3.04 -15.36 1.74
CA SER A 283 -2.32 -14.90 0.56
C SER A 283 -2.69 -13.46 0.24
N CYS A 284 -1.72 -12.64 -0.15
CA CYS A 284 -1.94 -11.28 -0.65
C CYS A 284 -2.27 -11.24 -2.15
N ALA A 285 -2.72 -12.35 -2.75
CA ALA A 285 -2.99 -12.49 -4.18
C ALA A 285 -1.77 -12.10 -5.06
N SER A 286 -1.99 -11.71 -6.32
CA SER A 286 -0.95 -11.15 -7.19
C SER A 286 -1.04 -9.62 -7.30
N CYS A 287 0.02 -8.99 -7.82
CA CYS A 287 0.02 -7.57 -8.19
C CYS A 287 -1.14 -7.22 -9.13
N THR A 288 -1.35 -8.01 -10.20
CA THR A 288 -2.46 -7.82 -11.13
C THR A 288 -3.82 -7.92 -10.45
N THR A 289 -4.03 -8.90 -9.55
CA THR A 289 -5.29 -9.02 -8.79
C THR A 289 -5.54 -7.75 -7.96
N ASN A 290 -4.53 -7.27 -7.25
CA ASN A 290 -4.63 -6.05 -6.46
C ASN A 290 -4.88 -4.81 -7.31
N ALA A 291 -4.41 -4.78 -8.56
CA ALA A 291 -4.63 -3.68 -9.49
C ALA A 291 -6.04 -3.67 -10.09
N ILE A 292 -6.58 -4.83 -10.50
CA ILE A 292 -7.84 -4.87 -11.24
C ILE A 292 -9.08 -4.98 -10.36
N VAL A 293 -8.98 -5.60 -9.16
CA VAL A 293 -10.15 -5.84 -8.33
C VAL A 293 -10.75 -4.55 -7.75
N PRO A 294 -9.97 -3.58 -7.22
CA PRO A 294 -10.53 -2.32 -6.74
C PRO A 294 -11.33 -1.53 -7.79
N PRO A 295 -10.84 -1.29 -9.02
CA PRO A 295 -11.63 -0.58 -10.02
C PRO A 295 -12.82 -1.41 -10.53
N LEU A 296 -12.69 -2.74 -10.66
CA LEU A 296 -13.84 -3.59 -11.00
C LEU A 296 -14.94 -3.50 -9.94
N LYS A 297 -14.59 -3.50 -8.65
CA LYS A 297 -15.54 -3.30 -7.55
C LYS A 297 -16.25 -1.97 -7.68
N ALA A 298 -15.50 -0.88 -7.84
CA ALA A 298 -16.07 0.46 -7.95
C ALA A 298 -17.05 0.56 -9.14
N MET A 299 -16.67 0.04 -10.30
CA MET A 299 -17.52 0.07 -11.49
C MET A 299 -18.77 -0.81 -11.35
N ASP A 300 -18.66 -1.98 -10.70
CA ASP A 300 -19.79 -2.88 -10.48
C ASP A 300 -20.78 -2.33 -9.44
N ASP A 301 -20.27 -1.76 -8.35
CA ASP A 301 -21.08 -1.15 -7.31
C ASP A 301 -21.95 0.01 -7.86
N GLU A 302 -21.41 0.82 -8.78
CA GLU A 302 -22.08 2.02 -9.32
C GLU A 302 -22.87 1.77 -10.62
N PHE A 303 -22.29 1.04 -11.57
CA PHE A 303 -22.86 0.90 -12.92
C PHE A 303 -23.35 -0.52 -13.21
N GLY A 304 -22.93 -1.51 -12.41
CA GLY A 304 -23.13 -2.94 -12.63
C GLY A 304 -22.38 -3.45 -13.86
N ILE A 305 -21.66 -4.57 -13.75
CA ILE A 305 -20.93 -5.18 -14.87
C ILE A 305 -21.64 -6.44 -15.35
N ILE A 306 -21.89 -6.53 -16.67
CA ILE A 306 -22.46 -7.71 -17.32
C ILE A 306 -21.36 -8.72 -17.65
N ARG A 307 -20.28 -8.24 -18.27
CA ARG A 307 -19.10 -9.02 -18.64
C ARG A 307 -17.91 -8.09 -18.85
N GLY A 308 -16.71 -8.66 -18.79
CA GLY A 308 -15.50 -7.91 -19.06
C GLY A 308 -14.35 -8.75 -19.60
N HIS A 309 -13.43 -8.06 -20.26
CA HIS A 309 -12.14 -8.59 -20.68
C HIS A 309 -11.03 -7.76 -20.06
N VAL A 310 -10.06 -8.44 -19.44
CA VAL A 310 -8.90 -7.83 -18.81
C VAL A 310 -7.66 -8.18 -19.60
N GLU A 311 -7.02 -7.19 -20.21
CA GLU A 311 -5.69 -7.35 -20.80
C GLU A 311 -4.67 -6.69 -19.89
N THR A 312 -3.53 -7.34 -19.63
CA THR A 312 -2.45 -6.69 -18.88
C THR A 312 -1.15 -6.60 -19.66
N VAL A 313 -0.74 -5.37 -19.95
CA VAL A 313 0.59 -5.04 -20.46
C VAL A 313 1.51 -4.97 -19.24
N HIS A 314 2.25 -6.04 -19.01
CA HIS A 314 2.95 -6.27 -17.75
C HIS A 314 4.46 -6.22 -17.96
N SER A 315 5.17 -5.45 -17.12
CA SER A 315 6.62 -5.48 -17.05
C SER A 315 7.15 -6.91 -16.84
N PHE A 316 8.34 -7.21 -17.37
CA PHE A 316 8.90 -8.54 -17.17
C PHE A 316 9.26 -8.78 -15.69
N THR A 317 9.35 -10.04 -15.30
CA THR A 317 9.70 -10.42 -13.92
C THR A 317 10.83 -11.44 -13.91
N ASN A 318 11.36 -11.78 -12.73
CA ASN A 318 12.41 -12.78 -12.56
C ASN A 318 12.03 -14.19 -13.05
N ASP A 319 10.74 -14.47 -13.32
CA ASP A 319 10.26 -15.71 -13.95
C ASP A 319 10.71 -15.82 -15.42
N GLN A 320 11.00 -14.71 -16.08
CA GLN A 320 11.39 -14.69 -17.50
C GLN A 320 12.91 -14.70 -17.68
N ASN A 321 13.35 -15.28 -18.80
CA ASN A 321 14.77 -15.38 -19.11
C ASN A 321 15.31 -14.09 -19.74
N LEU A 322 16.56 -13.74 -19.38
CA LEU A 322 17.28 -12.62 -20.02
C LEU A 322 17.66 -12.93 -21.47
N LEU A 323 18.01 -14.18 -21.76
CA LEU A 323 18.32 -14.70 -23.09
C LEU A 323 17.44 -15.91 -23.37
N ASP A 324 17.27 -16.27 -24.64
CA ASP A 324 16.49 -17.45 -25.02
C ASP A 324 17.02 -18.70 -24.31
N ASN A 325 16.19 -19.32 -23.48
CA ASN A 325 16.52 -20.51 -22.69
C ASN A 325 15.27 -21.32 -22.33
N TYR A 326 15.46 -22.56 -21.86
CA TYR A 326 14.37 -23.43 -21.45
C TYR A 326 13.51 -22.79 -20.35
N HIS A 327 12.19 -22.94 -20.49
CA HIS A 327 11.20 -22.50 -19.52
C HIS A 327 9.96 -23.39 -19.65
N SER A 328 9.24 -23.63 -18.56
CA SER A 328 8.05 -24.51 -18.56
C SER A 328 6.86 -23.94 -19.33
N ALA A 329 6.81 -22.62 -19.50
CA ALA A 329 5.92 -21.92 -20.42
C ALA A 329 6.69 -21.45 -21.66
N ASP A 330 6.39 -22.04 -22.81
CA ASP A 330 7.17 -21.92 -24.06
C ASP A 330 7.56 -20.48 -24.42
N ARG A 331 6.58 -19.56 -24.42
CA ARG A 331 6.83 -18.17 -24.84
C ARG A 331 7.66 -17.38 -23.83
N ARG A 332 7.65 -17.75 -22.54
CA ARG A 332 8.43 -17.07 -21.49
C ARG A 332 9.90 -17.48 -21.46
N GLY A 333 10.25 -18.53 -22.19
CA GLY A 333 11.65 -18.91 -22.42
C GLY A 333 12.40 -17.94 -23.33
N ARG A 334 11.67 -17.12 -24.11
CA ARG A 334 12.25 -16.10 -24.99
C ARG A 334 12.72 -14.88 -24.19
N SER A 335 13.78 -14.24 -24.68
CA SER A 335 14.44 -13.10 -24.05
C SER A 335 13.48 -11.95 -23.71
N ALA A 336 13.35 -11.66 -22.42
CA ALA A 336 12.41 -10.66 -21.91
C ALA A 336 12.67 -9.22 -22.40
N PRO A 337 13.93 -8.73 -22.50
CA PRO A 337 14.21 -7.37 -22.94
C PRO A 337 13.92 -7.05 -24.42
N PHE A 338 13.59 -8.05 -25.25
CA PHE A 338 13.43 -7.86 -26.70
C PHE A 338 12.04 -8.23 -27.23
N ASN A 339 11.16 -8.83 -26.41
CA ASN A 339 9.94 -9.45 -26.90
C ASN A 339 8.68 -8.96 -26.17
N LEU A 340 7.58 -8.90 -26.93
CA LEU A 340 6.22 -8.88 -26.40
C LEU A 340 5.73 -10.33 -26.27
N VAL A 341 5.50 -10.80 -25.04
CA VAL A 341 5.22 -12.21 -24.76
C VAL A 341 3.78 -12.38 -24.28
N LEU A 342 2.94 -12.96 -25.15
CA LEU A 342 1.55 -13.30 -24.84
C LEU A 342 1.45 -14.50 -23.89
N THR A 343 0.72 -14.35 -22.78
CA THR A 343 0.53 -15.39 -21.76
C THR A 343 -0.86 -15.28 -21.14
N GLU A 344 -1.40 -16.39 -20.64
CA GLU A 344 -2.64 -16.39 -19.89
C GLU A 344 -2.48 -15.64 -18.55
N THR A 345 -3.56 -15.01 -18.09
CA THR A 345 -3.65 -14.38 -16.78
C THR A 345 -4.75 -15.03 -15.95
N GLY A 346 -4.53 -15.10 -14.64
CA GLY A 346 -5.50 -15.63 -13.68
C GLY A 346 -6.65 -14.68 -13.36
N ALA A 347 -6.91 -13.64 -14.16
CA ALA A 347 -7.84 -12.54 -13.86
C ALA A 347 -9.23 -13.04 -13.42
N ALA A 348 -9.84 -13.96 -14.18
CA ALA A 348 -11.15 -14.52 -13.85
C ALA A 348 -11.16 -15.22 -12.48
N SER A 349 -10.22 -16.13 -12.25
CA SER A 349 -10.08 -16.85 -10.98
C SER A 349 -9.77 -15.91 -9.80
N ALA A 350 -9.05 -14.82 -10.07
CA ALA A 350 -8.67 -13.84 -9.08
C ALA A 350 -9.87 -13.00 -8.64
N VAL A 351 -10.69 -12.54 -9.60
CA VAL A 351 -11.93 -11.81 -9.33
C VAL A 351 -12.90 -12.69 -8.55
N ALA A 352 -13.13 -13.94 -8.99
CA ALA A 352 -14.04 -14.86 -8.30
C ALA A 352 -13.63 -15.15 -6.85
N LYS A 353 -12.32 -15.24 -6.56
CA LYS A 353 -11.81 -15.43 -5.18
C LYS A 353 -11.90 -14.15 -4.35
N ALA A 354 -11.68 -12.98 -4.94
CA ALA A 354 -11.64 -11.71 -4.22
C ALA A 354 -13.03 -11.07 -4.04
N MET A 355 -13.97 -11.36 -4.94
CA MET A 355 -15.34 -10.85 -4.93
C MET A 355 -16.30 -11.99 -5.26
N PRO A 356 -16.65 -12.86 -4.28
CA PRO A 356 -17.49 -14.03 -4.53
C PRO A 356 -18.89 -13.70 -5.08
N ASP A 357 -19.44 -12.53 -4.72
CA ASP A 357 -20.74 -12.06 -5.18
C ASP A 357 -20.70 -11.40 -6.57
N PHE A 358 -19.52 -11.27 -7.17
CA PHE A 358 -19.34 -10.68 -8.50
C PHE A 358 -19.80 -11.64 -9.59
N LYS A 359 -20.94 -11.33 -10.21
CA LYS A 359 -21.62 -12.24 -11.16
C LYS A 359 -21.12 -12.09 -12.61
N ALA A 360 -20.43 -11.01 -12.92
CA ALA A 360 -20.03 -10.72 -14.29
C ALA A 360 -18.98 -11.74 -14.79
N LYS A 361 -19.10 -12.14 -16.05
CA LYS A 361 -18.11 -13.03 -16.67
C LYS A 361 -16.86 -12.24 -17.03
N ILE A 362 -15.74 -12.57 -16.39
CA ILE A 362 -14.43 -11.98 -16.68
C ILE A 362 -13.58 -12.98 -17.45
N THR A 363 -12.95 -12.49 -18.52
CA THR A 363 -11.87 -13.18 -19.22
C THR A 363 -10.61 -12.32 -19.12
N GLY A 364 -9.45 -12.87 -19.47
CA GLY A 364 -8.29 -12.01 -19.60
C GLY A 364 -7.06 -12.69 -20.18
N ASN A 365 -6.14 -11.85 -20.66
CA ASN A 365 -4.81 -12.22 -21.11
C ASN A 365 -3.76 -11.25 -20.57
N SER A 366 -2.49 -11.56 -20.80
CA SER A 366 -1.38 -10.67 -20.50
C SER A 366 -0.35 -10.67 -21.62
N ILE A 367 0.21 -9.49 -21.85
CA ILE A 367 1.38 -9.26 -22.69
C ILE A 367 2.54 -8.86 -21.77
N ARG A 368 3.60 -9.66 -21.69
CA ARG A 368 4.84 -9.22 -21.03
C ARG A 368 5.63 -8.32 -21.96
N VAL A 369 6.15 -7.20 -21.45
CA VAL A 369 6.84 -6.20 -22.27
C VAL A 369 8.24 -5.85 -21.73
N PRO A 370 9.14 -5.30 -22.57
CA PRO A 370 10.52 -4.92 -22.20
C PRO A 370 10.68 -3.75 -21.23
N THR A 371 9.83 -3.63 -20.21
CA THR A 371 9.98 -2.64 -19.13
C THR A 371 10.28 -3.37 -17.82
N PRO A 372 11.16 -2.81 -16.96
CA PRO A 372 11.62 -3.48 -15.75
C PRO A 372 10.63 -3.38 -14.59
N ASP A 373 9.73 -2.40 -14.63
CA ASP A 373 8.69 -2.20 -13.63
C ASP A 373 7.59 -1.29 -14.16
N VAL A 374 6.49 -1.23 -13.40
CA VAL A 374 5.20 -0.65 -13.76
C VAL A 374 4.52 -1.41 -14.88
N SER A 375 3.24 -1.68 -14.67
CA SER A 375 2.39 -2.42 -15.58
C SER A 375 1.08 -1.66 -15.76
N MET A 376 0.31 -2.07 -16.76
CA MET A 376 -0.98 -1.49 -17.06
C MET A 376 -2.01 -2.60 -17.27
N ALA A 377 -3.19 -2.42 -16.69
CA ALA A 377 -4.37 -3.22 -16.99
C ALA A 377 -5.35 -2.43 -17.84
N ILE A 378 -5.94 -3.09 -18.81
CA ILE A 378 -7.00 -2.57 -19.67
C ILE A 378 -8.25 -3.34 -19.31
N LEU A 379 -9.24 -2.65 -18.74
CA LEU A 379 -10.51 -3.24 -18.33
C LEU A 379 -11.56 -2.85 -19.36
N ASN A 380 -11.87 -3.75 -20.30
CA ASN A 380 -12.97 -3.56 -21.25
C ASN A 380 -14.24 -4.17 -20.64
N LEU A 381 -15.21 -3.32 -20.30
CA LEU A 381 -16.37 -3.66 -19.51
C LEU A 381 -17.65 -3.34 -20.29
N GLN A 382 -18.60 -4.27 -20.24
CA GLN A 382 -19.99 -4.00 -20.60
C GLN A 382 -20.80 -3.80 -19.31
N LEU A 383 -21.51 -2.69 -19.23
CA LEU A 383 -22.23 -2.21 -18.05
C LEU A 383 -23.74 -2.50 -18.16
N HIS A 384 -24.43 -2.48 -17.02
CA HIS A 384 -25.90 -2.62 -16.99
C HIS A 384 -26.64 -1.33 -17.36
N ARG A 385 -26.00 -0.18 -17.16
CA ARG A 385 -26.56 1.14 -17.40
C ARG A 385 -25.65 1.92 -18.34
N GLU A 386 -26.26 2.62 -19.30
CA GLU A 386 -25.53 3.57 -20.14
C GLU A 386 -24.99 4.74 -19.30
N THR A 387 -23.80 5.22 -19.63
CA THR A 387 -23.14 6.31 -18.91
C THR A 387 -22.25 7.13 -19.85
N THR A 388 -21.59 8.15 -19.30
CA THR A 388 -20.69 9.04 -20.02
C THR A 388 -19.30 8.99 -19.42
N LYS A 389 -18.28 9.34 -20.22
CA LYS A 389 -16.89 9.45 -19.75
C LYS A 389 -16.77 10.35 -18.52
N SER A 390 -17.46 11.49 -18.51
CA SER A 390 -17.43 12.44 -17.41
C SER A 390 -18.01 11.87 -16.11
N GLU A 391 -19.13 11.13 -16.18
CA GLU A 391 -19.76 10.51 -15.01
C GLU A 391 -18.84 9.43 -14.40
N VAL A 392 -18.30 8.53 -15.24
CA VAL A 392 -17.37 7.48 -14.80
C VAL A 392 -16.11 8.06 -14.17
N LEU A 393 -15.51 9.07 -14.80
CA LEU A 393 -14.28 9.67 -14.31
C LEU A 393 -14.49 10.45 -13.01
N GLU A 394 -15.59 11.19 -12.89
CA GLU A 394 -15.89 11.90 -11.64
C GLU A 394 -16.14 10.91 -10.50
N TYR A 395 -16.89 9.84 -10.75
CA TYR A 395 -17.10 8.79 -9.76
C TYR A 395 -15.77 8.14 -9.31
N LEU A 396 -14.94 7.68 -10.25
CA LEU A 396 -13.65 7.05 -9.93
C LEU A 396 -12.67 8.02 -9.25
N ARG A 397 -12.72 9.31 -9.61
CA ARG A 397 -11.99 10.36 -8.91
C ARG A 397 -12.45 10.43 -7.46
N GLN A 398 -13.75 10.51 -7.18
CA GLN A 398 -14.26 10.52 -5.80
C GLN A 398 -13.86 9.27 -4.99
N VAL A 399 -13.94 8.08 -5.59
CA VAL A 399 -13.51 6.83 -4.96
C VAL A 399 -12.00 6.82 -4.64
N SER A 400 -11.18 7.48 -5.45
CA SER A 400 -9.74 7.62 -5.16
C SER A 400 -9.45 8.56 -3.97
N LEU A 401 -10.37 9.48 -3.66
CA LEU A 401 -10.19 10.51 -2.65
C LEU A 401 -10.76 10.12 -1.28
N ALA A 402 -11.87 9.37 -1.27
CA ALA A 402 -12.60 9.04 -0.08
C ALA A 402 -13.10 7.59 -0.06
N GLY A 403 -13.51 7.13 1.11
CA GLY A 403 -14.09 5.80 1.29
C GLY A 403 -13.06 4.67 1.31
N PRO A 404 -13.52 3.40 1.30
CA PRO A 404 -12.71 2.24 1.61
C PRO A 404 -11.61 1.93 0.57
N LEU A 405 -11.77 2.42 -0.66
CA LEU A 405 -10.84 2.18 -1.77
C LEU A 405 -9.84 3.32 -1.99
N SER A 406 -9.95 4.45 -1.29
CA SER A 406 -9.04 5.62 -1.42
C SER A 406 -7.55 5.31 -1.17
N ARG A 407 -7.25 4.23 -0.45
CA ARG A 407 -5.85 3.77 -0.28
C ARG A 407 -5.38 2.90 -1.45
N ASN A 408 -6.31 2.28 -2.17
CA ASN A 408 -6.07 1.32 -3.23
C ASN A 408 -6.03 1.98 -4.61
N LEU A 409 -7.02 2.83 -4.88
CA LEU A 409 -7.22 3.56 -6.11
C LEU A 409 -6.64 4.96 -6.00
N ASP A 410 -5.86 5.35 -7.01
CA ASP A 410 -5.46 6.72 -7.29
C ASP A 410 -5.97 7.10 -8.69
N TYR A 411 -5.83 8.36 -9.06
CA TYR A 411 -6.35 8.91 -10.30
C TYR A 411 -5.37 9.90 -10.90
N THR A 412 -5.20 9.87 -12.22
CA THR A 412 -4.40 10.87 -12.95
C THR A 412 -5.13 11.40 -14.18
N ALA A 413 -5.04 12.72 -14.37
CA ALA A 413 -5.46 13.41 -15.59
C ALA A 413 -4.29 14.07 -16.33
N ALA A 414 -3.05 13.70 -16.00
CA ALA A 414 -1.87 14.19 -16.69
C ALA A 414 -1.89 13.76 -18.16
N THR A 415 -1.63 14.68 -19.08
CA THR A 415 -1.74 14.47 -20.52
C THR A 415 -0.57 13.70 -21.12
N ASP A 416 0.53 13.58 -20.38
CA ASP A 416 1.82 13.03 -20.79
C ASP A 416 2.30 11.87 -19.90
N ALA A 417 1.43 11.34 -19.04
CA ALA A 417 1.80 10.28 -18.12
C ALA A 417 2.20 8.98 -18.83
N VAL A 418 3.30 8.38 -18.39
CA VAL A 418 3.85 7.12 -18.91
C VAL A 418 4.30 6.19 -17.78
N SER A 419 4.61 4.93 -18.11
CA SER A 419 4.96 3.90 -17.12
C SER A 419 5.97 4.33 -16.04
N SER A 420 7.06 5.01 -16.42
CA SER A 420 8.11 5.42 -15.48
C SER A 420 7.64 6.41 -14.41
N ASP A 421 6.58 7.17 -14.66
CA ASP A 421 6.07 8.18 -13.73
C ASP A 421 5.38 7.56 -12.51
N PHE A 422 5.02 6.27 -12.61
CA PHE A 422 4.33 5.54 -11.56
C PHE A 422 5.27 4.64 -10.73
N ILE A 423 6.58 4.65 -11.02
CA ILE A 423 7.58 3.92 -10.22
C ILE A 423 7.57 4.46 -8.78
N GLY A 424 7.45 3.55 -7.81
CA GLY A 424 7.33 3.87 -6.40
C GLY A 424 5.93 4.30 -5.97
N SER A 425 4.92 4.19 -6.85
CA SER A 425 3.54 4.48 -6.48
C SER A 425 3.06 3.54 -5.37
N ARG A 426 2.34 4.10 -4.40
CA ARG A 426 1.81 3.38 -3.23
C ARG A 426 0.38 2.89 -3.43
N ALA A 427 -0.30 3.38 -4.46
CA ALA A 427 -1.61 2.88 -4.86
C ALA A 427 -1.45 1.52 -5.55
N ALA A 428 -2.45 0.66 -5.42
CA ALA A 428 -2.47 -0.60 -6.15
C ALA A 428 -2.96 -0.42 -7.59
N SER A 429 -3.74 0.62 -7.85
CA SER A 429 -4.26 0.94 -9.16
C SER A 429 -4.42 2.44 -9.32
N ILE A 430 -4.10 2.94 -10.51
CA ILE A 430 -4.15 4.37 -10.83
C ILE A 430 -4.92 4.52 -12.14
N ILE A 431 -6.09 5.15 -12.08
CA ILE A 431 -6.94 5.34 -13.27
C ILE A 431 -6.33 6.43 -14.15
N ASP A 432 -6.13 6.11 -15.42
CA ASP A 432 -5.74 7.09 -16.44
C ASP A 432 -6.99 7.69 -17.09
N ALA A 433 -7.29 8.94 -16.72
CA ALA A 433 -8.48 9.64 -17.17
C ALA A 433 -8.48 9.93 -18.67
N ASN A 434 -7.30 10.23 -19.22
CA ASN A 434 -7.16 10.62 -20.61
C ASN A 434 -7.35 9.42 -21.52
N ALA A 435 -6.77 8.27 -21.14
CA ALA A 435 -6.90 7.02 -21.87
C ALA A 435 -8.26 6.33 -21.71
N THR A 436 -9.03 6.65 -20.66
CA THR A 436 -10.37 6.06 -20.44
C THR A 436 -11.34 6.37 -21.58
N ILE A 437 -12.07 5.36 -22.05
CA ILE A 437 -13.07 5.46 -23.13
C ILE A 437 -14.42 5.00 -22.58
N VAL A 438 -15.49 5.74 -22.85
CA VAL A 438 -16.85 5.36 -22.47
C VAL A 438 -17.79 5.73 -23.61
N GLU A 439 -18.60 4.76 -24.03
CA GLU A 439 -19.61 4.92 -25.09
C GLU A 439 -20.83 4.06 -24.75
N GLY A 440 -21.96 4.71 -24.40
CA GLY A 440 -23.19 4.03 -24.01
C GLY A 440 -22.96 3.11 -22.80
N ASP A 441 -23.20 1.81 -23.00
CA ASP A 441 -23.02 0.75 -21.99
C ASP A 441 -21.60 0.17 -21.94
N THR A 442 -20.66 0.71 -22.72
CA THR A 442 -19.28 0.19 -22.80
C THR A 442 -18.30 1.15 -22.13
N ALA A 443 -17.43 0.62 -21.27
CA ALA A 443 -16.36 1.37 -20.61
C ALA A 443 -15.02 0.63 -20.74
N ILE A 444 -13.98 1.34 -21.18
CA ILE A 444 -12.60 0.85 -21.24
C ILE A 444 -11.76 1.70 -20.29
N LEU A 445 -11.34 1.10 -19.17
CA LEU A 445 -10.47 1.75 -18.21
C LEU A 445 -9.02 1.34 -18.43
N TYR A 446 -8.11 2.31 -18.42
CA TYR A 446 -6.67 2.09 -18.41
C TYR A 446 -6.15 2.34 -17.00
N VAL A 447 -5.49 1.34 -16.44
CA VAL A 447 -5.14 1.31 -15.02
C VAL A 447 -3.66 1.01 -14.86
N TRP A 448 -2.89 2.02 -14.50
CA TRP A 448 -1.48 1.86 -14.16
C TRP A 448 -1.32 1.23 -12.78
N TYR A 449 -0.27 0.43 -12.61
CA TYR A 449 0.13 -0.07 -11.31
C TYR A 449 1.62 -0.39 -11.27
N ASP A 450 2.28 0.08 -10.23
CA ASP A 450 3.60 -0.44 -9.88
C ASP A 450 3.42 -1.86 -9.32
N ASN A 451 3.79 -2.85 -10.14
CA ASN A 451 3.64 -4.27 -9.81
C ASN A 451 4.55 -4.73 -8.68
N GLU A 452 5.51 -3.92 -8.24
CA GLU A 452 6.40 -4.21 -7.13
C GLU A 452 6.06 -3.40 -5.88
N PHE A 453 6.05 -2.07 -5.96
CA PHE A 453 5.91 -1.16 -4.84
C PHE A 453 4.46 -1.00 -4.38
N GLY A 454 3.53 -0.80 -5.31
CA GLY A 454 2.10 -0.73 -5.02
C GLY A 454 1.61 -2.04 -4.41
N TYR A 455 2.05 -3.17 -4.98
CA TYR A 455 1.80 -4.50 -4.44
C TYR A 455 2.43 -4.70 -3.04
N SER A 456 3.69 -4.31 -2.84
CA SER A 456 4.34 -4.42 -1.51
C SER A 456 3.62 -3.58 -0.45
N CYS A 457 3.06 -2.43 -0.84
CA CYS A 457 2.20 -1.63 0.04
C CYS A 457 0.92 -2.39 0.44
N GLN A 458 0.31 -3.14 -0.48
CA GLN A 458 -0.85 -4.00 -0.17
C GLN A 458 -0.48 -5.13 0.78
N VAL A 459 0.67 -5.78 0.58
CA VAL A 459 1.18 -6.82 1.50
C VAL A 459 1.28 -6.27 2.91
N VAL A 460 1.92 -5.12 3.10
CA VAL A 460 2.07 -4.50 4.43
C VAL A 460 0.71 -4.15 5.04
N ARG A 461 -0.24 -3.63 4.26
CA ARG A 461 -1.59 -3.30 4.76
C ARG A 461 -2.35 -4.55 5.20
N THR A 462 -2.30 -5.62 4.40
CA THR A 462 -2.91 -6.91 4.75
C THR A 462 -2.30 -7.48 6.03
N VAL A 463 -0.98 -7.41 6.19
CA VAL A 463 -0.30 -7.89 7.40
C VAL A 463 -0.68 -7.04 8.62
N GLN A 464 -0.79 -5.71 8.49
CA GLN A 464 -1.28 -4.82 9.54
C GLN A 464 -2.69 -5.20 10.00
N TYR A 465 -3.58 -5.47 9.04
CA TYR A 465 -4.95 -5.91 9.34
C TYR A 465 -4.96 -7.27 10.07
N ILE A 466 -4.24 -8.26 9.53
CA ILE A 466 -4.18 -9.62 10.11
C ILE A 466 -3.55 -9.63 11.51
N SER A 467 -2.65 -8.67 11.79
CA SER A 467 -1.99 -8.52 13.10
C SER A 467 -2.81 -7.74 14.12
N GLY A 468 -3.97 -7.18 13.75
CA GLY A 468 -4.74 -6.27 14.62
C GLY A 468 -4.11 -4.88 14.80
N ILE A 469 -3.04 -4.56 14.07
CA ILE A 469 -2.38 -3.24 14.15
C ILE A 469 -3.08 -2.30 13.16
N GLU A 470 -4.29 -1.90 13.52
CA GLU A 470 -5.05 -0.87 12.81
C GLU A 470 -5.25 0.35 13.70
N TYR A 471 -4.77 1.48 13.19
CA TYR A 471 -4.97 2.78 13.82
C TYR A 471 -6.15 3.50 13.17
N PRO A 472 -7.12 3.99 13.96
CA PRO A 472 -8.24 4.77 13.45
C PRO A 472 -7.74 6.04 12.75
N THR A 473 -8.44 6.44 11.68
CA THR A 473 -8.17 7.68 10.97
C THR A 473 -9.20 8.73 11.37
N TYR A 474 -8.73 9.91 11.74
CA TYR A 474 -9.57 11.06 12.08
C TYR A 474 -9.42 12.18 11.03
N PRO A 475 -10.47 12.98 10.78
CA PRO A 475 -11.81 12.85 11.35
C PRO A 475 -12.53 11.57 10.90
N GLN A 476 -13.44 11.06 11.72
CA GLN A 476 -14.27 9.90 11.35
C GLN A 476 -15.38 10.36 10.41
N ILE A 477 -15.08 10.45 9.11
CA ILE A 477 -16.07 10.83 8.10
C ILE A 477 -17.00 9.64 7.85
N GLY A 478 -18.28 9.76 8.24
CA GLY A 478 -19.36 8.82 7.87
C GLY A 478 -19.83 7.83 8.93
N ALA A 479 -19.23 7.78 10.13
CA ALA A 479 -19.67 6.85 11.19
C ALA A 479 -21.14 7.11 11.64
N GLN A 480 -21.59 8.36 11.60
CA GLN A 480 -22.98 8.72 11.92
C GLN A 480 -24.00 8.35 10.82
N GLN A 481 -23.57 8.08 9.58
CA GLN A 481 -24.48 7.65 8.50
C GLN A 481 -24.57 6.11 8.41
N SER A 482 -23.53 5.37 8.80
CA SER A 482 -23.56 3.90 8.76
C SER A 482 -24.37 3.27 9.90
N GLU A 483 -24.39 3.86 11.10
CA GLU A 483 -25.26 3.37 12.19
C GLU A 483 -26.75 3.56 11.89
N ALA A 484 -27.13 4.64 11.19
CA ALA A 484 -28.50 4.86 10.74
C ALA A 484 -28.94 3.87 9.64
N ALA A 485 -28.00 3.40 8.80
CA ALA A 485 -28.29 2.40 7.76
C ALA A 485 -28.36 0.96 8.29
N LEU A 486 -27.67 0.66 9.39
CA LEU A 486 -27.68 -0.65 10.07
C LEU A 486 -28.85 -0.83 11.04
N THR A 487 -29.42 0.26 11.55
CA THR A 487 -30.63 0.23 12.40
C THR A 487 -31.93 0.37 11.61
N ALA A 488 -31.86 0.67 10.31
CA ALA A 488 -33.00 0.81 9.41
C ALA A 488 -33.20 -0.37 8.44
N ARG A 489 -32.62 -1.55 8.72
CA ARG A 489 -32.88 -2.79 7.98
C ARG A 489 -33.46 -3.89 8.86
#